data_AF-X1KAX0-F1
#
_entry.id   AF-X1KAX0-F1
#
_cell.length_a   1.000
_cell.length_b   1.000
_cell.length_c   1.000
_cell.angle_alpha   90.00
_cell.angle_beta   90.00
_cell.angle_gamma   90.00
#
_symmetry.space_group_name_H-M   'P 1'
#
loop_
_entity.id
_entity.type
_entity.pdbx_description
1 polymer ?
#
loop_
_entity_poly.entity_id
_entity_poly.type
_entity_poly.pdbx_seq_one_letter_code
_entity_poly.pdbx_strand_id
1 'polypeptide(L)' 'EDAACLPLWFGQNYVLIKSYIEGYNLNPLGFAILDEVSVEPH' A
#
# COMPACT_ATOMS: atom_id res chain seq x y z
N GLU A 1 -27.81 25.60 0.71
CA GLU A 1 -26.37 25.70 0.43
C GLU A 1 -25.73 24.43 0.94
N ASP A 2 -25.37 23.54 0.01
CA ASP A 2 -24.88 22.21 0.36
C ASP A 2 -23.43 22.30 0.80
N ALA A 3 -23.15 21.92 2.05
CA ALA A 3 -21.79 21.85 2.58
C ALA A 3 -21.04 20.69 1.89
N ALA A 4 -20.51 20.94 0.70
CA ALA A 4 -19.62 20.01 0.01
C ALA A 4 -18.39 19.75 0.90
N CYS A 5 -17.98 18.48 1.00
CA CYS A 5 -16.88 18.08 1.86
C CYS A 5 -15.56 18.76 1.43
N LEU A 6 -14.83 19.32 2.40
CA LEU A 6 -13.46 19.80 2.21
C LEU A 6 -12.50 18.64 2.52
N PRO A 7 -11.82 18.05 1.53
CA PRO A 7 -10.82 17.02 1.80
C PRO A 7 -9.63 17.65 2.54
N LEU A 8 -9.43 17.25 3.79
CA LEU A 8 -8.39 17.83 4.67
C LEU A 8 -7.00 17.27 4.37
N TRP A 9 -6.92 16.03 3.86
CA TRP A 9 -5.65 15.34 3.60
C TRP A 9 -5.84 14.21 2.58
N PHE A 10 -4.82 13.96 1.76
CA PHE A 10 -4.72 12.77 0.92
C PHE A 10 -3.78 11.77 1.60
N GLY A 11 -4.31 10.65 2.09
CA GLY A 11 -3.56 9.72 2.91
C GLY A 11 -2.33 9.16 2.20
N GLN A 12 -1.17 9.18 2.86
CA GLN A 12 0.00 8.40 2.43
C GLN A 12 0.03 7.12 3.25
N ASN A 13 0.09 5.97 2.58
CA ASN A 13 0.18 4.68 3.24
C ASN A 13 1.65 4.33 3.48
N TYR A 14 2.00 4.03 4.73
CA TYR A 14 3.30 3.51 5.12
C TYR A 14 3.11 2.08 5.64
N VAL A 15 3.69 1.11 4.94
CA VAL A 15 3.55 -0.32 5.27
C VAL A 15 4.94 -0.87 5.57
N LEU A 16 5.04 -1.60 6.68
CA LEU A 16 6.28 -2.28 7.07
C LEU A 16 6.36 -3.64 6.39
N ILE A 17 7.46 -3.87 5.69
CA ILE A 17 7.75 -5.12 4.97
C ILE A 17 8.97 -5.75 5.63
N LYS A 18 8.93 -7.08 5.80
CA LYS A 18 10.08 -7.83 6.32
C LYS A 18 11.21 -7.79 5.29
N SER A 19 12.46 -7.71 5.73
CA SER A 19 13.63 -7.55 4.84
C SER A 19 13.86 -8.72 3.88
N TYR A 20 13.28 -9.88 4.17
CA TYR A 20 13.37 -11.10 3.35
C TYR A 20 12.21 -11.27 2.37
N ILE A 21 11.33 -10.27 2.27
CA ILE A 21 10.20 -10.26 1.35
C ILE A 21 10.56 -9.36 0.18
N GLU A 22 10.53 -9.92 -1.02
CA GLU A 22 10.74 -9.20 -2.27
C GLU A 22 9.43 -9.08 -3.06
N GLY A 23 9.36 -8.06 -3.92
CA GLY A 23 8.23 -7.85 -4.84
C GLY A 23 6.94 -7.35 -4.19
N TYR A 24 6.90 -7.10 -2.88
CA TYR A 24 5.70 -6.58 -2.22
C TYR A 24 5.44 -5.12 -2.60
N ASN A 25 4.33 -4.90 -3.31
CA ASN A 25 3.81 -3.56 -3.63
C ASN A 25 2.29 -3.49 -3.47
N LEU A 26 1.82 -2.28 -3.14
CA LEU A 26 0.41 -1.94 -3.13
C LEU A 26 0.05 -1.20 -4.43
N ASN A 27 -1.06 -1.59 -5.05
CA ASN A 27 -1.60 -0.81 -6.16
C ASN A 27 -2.28 0.48 -5.67
N PRO A 28 -2.66 1.41 -6.57
CA PRO A 28 -3.30 2.67 -6.18
C PRO A 28 -4.63 2.52 -5.41
N LEU A 29 -5.26 1.35 -5.48
CA LEU A 29 -6.48 1.02 -4.73
C LEU A 29 -6.18 0.42 -3.35
N GLY A 30 -4.90 0.19 -3.03
CA GLY A 30 -4.44 -0.40 -1.77
C GLY A 30 -4.42 -1.92 -1.74
N PHE A 31 -4.57 -2.61 -2.88
CA PHE A 31 -4.46 -4.07 -2.93
C PHE A 31 -3.01 -4.52 -3.01
N ALA A 32 -2.67 -5.54 -2.22
CA ALA A 32 -1.39 -6.23 -2.30
C ALA A 32 -1.44 -7.25 -3.45
N ILE A 33 -0.53 -7.09 -4.40
CA ILE A 33 -0.38 -7.96 -5.58
C ILE A 33 0.61 -9.07 -5.18
N LEU A 34 0.11 -10.28 -4.94
CA LEU A 34 0.89 -11.36 -4.29
C LEU A 34 1.56 -12.33 -5.27
N ASP A 35 1.24 -12.27 -6.55
CA ASP A 35 1.85 -13.08 -7.61
C ASP A 35 3.30 -12.68 -7.91
N GLU A 36 3.68 -11.45 -7.61
CA GLU A 36 5.05 -10.95 -7.71
C GLU A 36 5.85 -11.09 -6.39
N VAL A 37 5.25 -11.64 -5.33
CA VAL A 37 5.85 -11.69 -3.99
C VAL A 37 6.61 -13.00 -3.76
N SER A 38 7.85 -12.89 -3.29
CA SER A 38 8.69 -14.03 -2.92
C SER A 38 9.33 -13.88 -1.54
N VAL A 39 9.72 -15.02 -0.97
CA VAL A 39 10.47 -15.10 0.28
C VAL A 39 11.90 -15.52 -0.05
N GLU A 40 12.88 -14.71 0.31
CA GLU A 40 14.28 -15.09 0.17
C GLU A 40 14.65 -16.21 1.17
N PRO A 41 15.37 -17.26 0.74
CA PRO A 41 15.88 -18.28 1.66
C PRO A 41 16.91 -17.70 2.63
N HIS A 42 17.00 -18.29 3.83
CA HIS A 42 17.99 -17.97 4.85
C HIS A 42 19.02 -19.09 5.00
#